data_AF-A0A4U8U2H5-F1
#
_entry.id   AF-A0A4U8U2H5-F1
#
_cell.length_a   1.000
_cell.length_b   1.000
_cell.length_c   1.000
_cell.angle_alpha   90.00
_cell.angle_beta   90.00
_cell.angle_gamma   90.00
#
_symmetry.space_group_name_H-M   'P 1'
#
loop_
_entity.id
_entity.type
_entity.pdbx_description
1 polymer ?
#
loop_
_entity_poly.entity_id
_entity_poly.type
_entity_poly.pdbx_seq_one_letter_code
_entity_poly.pdbx_strand_id
1 'polypeptide(L)'
;MFDSVKDNKGVIKTPYKDIKVYIPYAWEHFTNNTYNTNRENIKGGFFETFRDPLFIVEQTQQGQKEPSVYFYKPFFDKDKNLMNLFGIGIQGHKIKFKTYYFDEKETRINNILKSENVKILYLKG
;
A
#
# COMPACT_ATOMS: atom_id res chain seq x y z
N MET A 1 1.18 8.43 11.02
CA MET A 1 1.03 7.81 12.35
C MET A 1 -0.35 7.18 12.46
N PHE A 2 -0.57 6.21 13.33
CA PHE A 2 -1.90 5.62 13.55
C PHE A 2 -2.87 6.65 14.14
N ASP A 3 -4.16 6.54 13.79
CA ASP A 3 -5.22 7.38 14.35
C ASP A 3 -5.64 6.90 15.74
N SER A 4 -5.48 5.61 16.02
CA SER A 4 -5.57 5.04 17.36
C SER A 4 -4.73 3.77 17.47
N VAL A 5 -4.36 3.40 18.69
CA VAL A 5 -3.64 2.15 18.99
C VAL A 5 -4.38 1.43 20.10
N LYS A 6 -4.63 0.13 19.90
CA LYS A 6 -5.17 -0.76 20.93
C LYS A 6 -4.39 -2.08 20.89
N ASP A 7 -3.86 -2.47 22.04
CA ASP A 7 -2.98 -3.62 22.19
C ASP A 7 -1.79 -3.55 21.21
N ASN A 8 -1.63 -4.57 20.36
CA ASN A 8 -0.59 -4.66 19.34
C ASN A 8 -1.08 -4.21 17.95
N LYS A 9 -2.23 -3.54 17.85
CA LYS A 9 -2.83 -3.10 16.59
C LYS A 9 -2.99 -1.58 16.53
N GLY A 10 -2.57 -1.01 15.41
CA GLY A 10 -2.82 0.38 15.05
C GLY A 10 -3.96 0.49 14.06
N VAL A 11 -4.80 1.51 14.20
CA VAL A 11 -5.89 1.83 13.26
C VAL A 11 -5.46 2.99 12.37
N ILE A 12 -5.72 2.87 11.08
CA ILE A 12 -5.55 3.93 10.10
C ILE A 12 -6.90 4.15 9.42
N LYS A 13 -7.44 5.36 9.51
CA LYS A 13 -8.62 5.79 8.77
C LYS A 13 -8.24 5.97 7.30
N THR A 14 -9.06 5.44 6.41
CA THR A 14 -8.85 5.55 4.96
C THR A 14 -10.15 5.90 4.26
N PRO A 15 -10.11 6.38 3.00
CA PRO A 15 -11.32 6.65 2.21
C PRO A 15 -12.18 5.41 1.91
N TYR A 16 -11.66 4.20 2.13
CA TYR A 16 -12.40 2.95 1.92
C TYR A 16 -12.99 2.41 3.22
N LYS A 17 -12.15 2.18 4.24
CA LYS A 17 -12.56 1.71 5.57
C LYS A 17 -11.42 1.86 6.58
N ASP A 18 -11.71 1.66 7.85
CA ASP A 18 -10.67 1.58 8.88
C ASP A 18 -9.79 0.34 8.67
N ILE A 19 -8.49 0.58 8.54
CA ILE A 19 -7.48 -0.46 8.35
C ILE A 19 -6.80 -0.73 9.69
N LYS A 20 -6.83 -1.99 10.13
CA LYS A 20 -6.16 -2.46 11.34
C LYS A 20 -4.84 -3.12 10.98
N VAL A 21 -3.75 -2.59 11.51
CA VAL A 21 -2.37 -3.04 11.25
C VAL A 21 -1.80 -3.67 12.51
N TYR A 22 -1.24 -4.86 12.39
CA TYR A 22 -0.44 -5.47 13.45
C TYR A 22 0.93 -4.78 13.53
N ILE A 23 1.15 -3.99 14.59
CA ILE A 23 2.28 -3.06 14.72
C ILE A 23 3.64 -3.79 14.74
N PRO A 24 3.83 -4.89 15.50
CA PRO A 24 5.10 -5.62 15.50
C PRO A 24 5.52 -6.09 14.11
N TYR A 25 4.57 -6.63 13.33
CA TYR A 25 4.85 -7.06 11.96
C TYR A 25 5.10 -5.87 11.03
N ALA A 26 4.38 -4.76 11.22
CA ALA A 26 4.65 -3.53 10.48
C ALA A 26 6.10 -3.06 10.70
N TRP A 27 6.52 -2.99 11.96
CA TRP A 27 7.86 -2.56 12.34
C TRP A 27 8.92 -3.48 11.76
N GLU A 28 8.80 -4.80 11.96
CA GLU A 28 9.70 -5.81 11.39
C GLU A 28 9.78 -5.67 9.86
N HIS A 29 8.67 -5.43 9.18
CA HIS A 29 8.67 -5.27 7.73
C HIS A 29 9.42 -4.01 7.25
N PHE A 30 9.48 -2.94 8.05
CA PHE A 30 10.23 -1.73 7.73
C PHE A 30 11.70 -1.80 8.16
N THR A 31 12.03 -2.54 9.21
CA THR A 31 13.38 -2.58 9.76
C THR A 31 14.17 -3.82 9.32
N ASN A 32 13.51 -4.97 9.20
CA ASN A 32 14.11 -6.29 8.93
C ASN A 32 13.58 -6.86 7.59
N ASN A 33 13.68 -6.08 6.52
CA ASN A 33 13.32 -6.57 5.18
C ASN A 33 14.44 -7.43 4.57
N THR A 34 14.12 -8.15 3.48
CA THR A 34 15.04 -9.03 2.73
C THR A 34 16.36 -8.36 2.31
N TYR A 35 16.41 -7.04 2.27
CA TYR A 35 17.58 -6.26 1.89
C TYR A 35 18.25 -5.55 3.08
N ASN A 36 17.84 -5.86 4.31
CA ASN A 36 18.31 -5.30 5.57
C ASN A 36 18.44 -3.77 5.56
N THR A 37 17.57 -3.10 4.78
CA THR A 37 17.64 -1.67 4.56
C THR A 37 16.73 -0.96 5.54
N ASN A 38 17.22 0.06 6.25
CA ASN A 38 16.36 0.87 7.10
C ASN A 38 15.37 1.68 6.23
N ARG A 39 14.08 1.33 6.29
CA ARG A 39 12.98 1.99 5.58
C ARG A 39 12.16 2.92 6.49
N GLU A 40 12.72 3.37 7.61
CA GLU A 40 12.06 4.33 8.51
C GLU A 40 11.70 5.64 7.78
N ASN A 41 12.56 6.08 6.86
CA ASN A 41 12.36 7.29 6.05
C ASN A 41 11.12 7.24 5.14
N ILE A 42 10.63 6.05 4.75
CA ILE A 42 9.43 5.91 3.91
C ILE A 42 8.14 5.77 4.72
N LYS A 43 8.20 5.77 6.07
CA LYS A 43 7.01 5.70 6.93
C LYS A 43 6.06 6.87 6.71
N GLY A 44 6.56 8.05 6.32
CA GLY A 44 5.72 9.18 5.93
C GLY A 44 4.82 8.84 4.75
N GLY A 45 5.43 8.42 3.63
CA GLY A 45 4.71 8.01 2.42
C GLY A 45 3.78 6.81 2.63
N PHE A 46 4.12 5.92 3.56
CA PHE A 46 3.25 4.83 3.98
C PHE A 46 1.91 5.31 4.53
N PHE A 47 1.93 6.16 5.56
CA PHE A 47 0.70 6.61 6.21
C PHE A 47 -0.10 7.52 5.29
N GLU A 48 0.62 8.32 4.49
CA GLU A 48 0.01 9.17 3.49
C GLU A 48 -0.72 8.37 2.42
N THR A 49 -0.16 7.24 1.96
CA THR A 49 -0.80 6.40 0.93
C THR A 49 -2.06 5.71 1.45
N PHE A 50 -2.14 5.38 2.74
CA PHE A 50 -3.40 4.87 3.32
C PHE A 50 -4.48 5.96 3.42
N ARG A 51 -4.09 7.19 3.77
CA ARG A 51 -5.04 8.28 4.03
C ARG A 51 -5.49 8.99 2.77
N ASP A 52 -4.58 9.17 1.83
CA ASP A 52 -4.81 9.89 0.59
C ASP A 52 -4.22 9.12 -0.60
N PRO A 53 -4.77 7.92 -0.90
CA PRO A 53 -4.45 7.20 -2.13
C PRO A 53 -5.08 7.90 -3.35
N LEU A 54 -4.51 7.67 -4.53
CA LEU A 54 -5.18 7.91 -5.80
C LEU A 54 -6.26 6.85 -6.06
N PHE A 55 -5.95 5.58 -5.79
CA PHE A 55 -6.93 4.49 -5.94
C PHE A 55 -6.64 3.34 -4.98
N ILE A 56 -7.67 2.57 -4.69
CA ILE A 56 -7.62 1.38 -3.84
C ILE A 56 -8.21 0.22 -4.61
N VAL A 57 -7.54 -0.93 -4.58
CA VAL A 57 -8.04 -2.15 -5.21
C VAL A 57 -8.01 -3.34 -4.26
N GLU A 58 -8.94 -4.25 -4.43
CA GLU A 58 -8.93 -5.58 -3.84
C GLU A 58 -8.43 -6.58 -4.87
N GLN A 59 -7.52 -7.46 -4.47
CA GLN A 59 -7.03 -8.56 -5.30
C GLN A 59 -7.21 -9.88 -4.54
N THR A 60 -7.87 -10.83 -5.20
CA THR A 60 -8.02 -12.20 -4.69
C THR A 60 -7.15 -13.12 -5.54
N GLN A 61 -6.28 -13.89 -4.89
CA GLN A 61 -5.51 -14.95 -5.55
C GLN A 61 -6.01 -16.32 -5.12
N GLN A 62 -5.96 -17.30 -6.04
CA GLN A 62 -6.35 -18.67 -5.74
C GLN A 62 -5.54 -19.22 -4.56
N GLY A 63 -6.22 -19.76 -3.55
CA GLY A 63 -5.61 -20.24 -2.30
C GLY A 63 -5.42 -19.19 -1.20
N GLN A 64 -5.74 -17.91 -1.43
CA GLN A 64 -5.78 -16.93 -0.34
C GLN A 64 -7.08 -17.05 0.48
N LYS A 65 -6.92 -17.14 1.81
CA LYS A 65 -8.07 -17.15 2.75
C LYS A 65 -8.80 -15.80 2.80
N GLU A 66 -8.06 -14.71 2.62
CA GLU A 66 -8.58 -13.35 2.63
C GLU A 66 -7.99 -12.55 1.46
N PRO A 67 -8.77 -11.67 0.81
CA PRO A 67 -8.26 -10.84 -0.26
C PRO A 67 -7.21 -9.86 0.26
N SER A 68 -6.31 -9.46 -0.63
CA SER A 68 -5.34 -8.40 -0.34
C SER A 68 -5.90 -7.06 -0.84
N VAL A 69 -5.90 -6.04 0.01
CA VAL A 69 -6.32 -4.69 -0.36
C VAL A 69 -5.07 -3.83 -0.57
N TYR A 70 -4.95 -3.19 -1.72
CA TYR A 70 -3.80 -2.33 -2.07
C TYR A 70 -4.21 -0.89 -2.28
N PHE A 71 -3.44 0.01 -1.71
CA PHE A 71 -3.55 1.46 -1.78
C PHE A 71 -2.41 1.98 -2.66
N TYR A 72 -2.73 2.85 -3.61
CA TYR A 72 -1.77 3.37 -4.56
C TYR A 72 -1.77 4.89 -4.55
N LYS A 73 -0.58 5.50 -4.43
CA LYS A 73 -0.39 6.95 -4.50
C LYS A 73 0.74 7.29 -5.46
N PRO A 74 0.52 8.12 -6.49
CA PRO A 74 1.59 8.59 -7.35
C PRO A 74 2.48 9.59 -6.61
N PHE A 75 3.76 9.61 -6.94
CA PHE A 75 4.70 10.62 -6.48
C PHE A 75 5.68 10.96 -7.59
N PHE A 76 6.12 12.22 -7.62
CA PHE A 76 7.05 12.70 -8.62
C PHE A 76 8.49 12.63 -8.09
N ASP A 77 9.33 11.85 -8.75
CA ASP A 77 10.78 11.81 -8.53
C ASP A 77 11.41 12.93 -9.36
N LYS A 78 11.70 14.05 -8.70
CA LYS A 78 12.26 15.26 -9.33
C LYS A 78 13.65 15.01 -9.93
N ASP A 79 14.47 14.20 -9.27
CA ASP A 79 15.85 13.95 -9.68
C ASP A 79 15.89 13.16 -10.99
N LYS A 80 14.88 12.30 -11.21
CA LYS A 80 14.74 11.54 -12.45
C LYS A 80 13.76 12.15 -13.43
N ASN A 81 13.03 13.19 -13.05
CA ASN A 81 11.92 13.78 -13.81
C ASN A 81 10.84 12.73 -14.16
N LEU A 82 10.48 11.86 -13.20
CA LEU A 82 9.62 10.69 -13.43
C LEU A 82 8.43 10.63 -12.47
N MET A 83 7.28 10.19 -12.98
CA MET A 83 6.14 9.79 -12.16
C MET A 83 6.30 8.34 -11.70
N ASN A 84 6.26 8.12 -10.39
CA ASN A 84 6.33 6.80 -9.76
C ASN A 84 5.05 6.49 -8.97
N LEU A 85 4.80 5.22 -8.68
CA LEU A 85 3.63 4.77 -7.93
C LEU A 85 4.04 4.06 -6.64
N PHE A 86 3.65 4.63 -5.51
CA PHE A 86 3.82 3.98 -4.22
C PHE A 86 2.63 3.07 -3.95
N GLY A 87 2.90 1.78 -3.76
CA GLY A 87 1.89 0.76 -3.50
C GLY A 87 2.04 0.15 -2.12
N ILE A 88 0.94 0.05 -1.40
CA ILE A 88 0.91 -0.69 -0.14
C ILE A 88 -0.32 -1.57 0.00
N GLY A 89 -0.07 -2.85 0.29
CA GLY A 89 -1.08 -3.84 0.57
C GLY A 89 -1.35 -4.05 2.05
N ILE A 90 -2.52 -4.59 2.34
CA ILE A 90 -2.84 -5.27 3.58
C ILE A 90 -3.57 -6.58 3.29
N GLN A 91 -3.21 -7.64 4.01
CA GLN A 91 -3.96 -8.90 4.04
C GLN A 91 -4.21 -9.27 5.50
N GLY A 92 -5.48 -9.35 5.89
CA GLY A 92 -5.89 -9.39 7.30
C GLY A 92 -5.40 -8.17 8.06
N HIS A 93 -4.38 -8.35 8.91
CA HIS A 93 -3.72 -7.28 9.68
C HIS A 93 -2.26 -7.07 9.31
N LYS A 94 -1.75 -7.81 8.31
CA LYS A 94 -0.35 -7.79 7.91
C LYS A 94 -0.17 -6.87 6.71
N ILE A 95 0.71 -5.89 6.85
CA ILE A 95 1.11 -5.02 5.74
C ILE A 95 1.85 -5.84 4.69
N LYS A 96 1.66 -5.50 3.43
CA LYS A 96 2.49 -5.95 2.32
C LYS A 96 3.04 -4.74 1.60
N PHE A 97 4.32 -4.43 1.76
CA PHE A 97 4.93 -3.40 0.95
C PHE A 97 5.07 -3.87 -0.49
N LYS A 98 4.46 -3.15 -1.43
CA LYS A 98 4.64 -3.35 -2.86
C LYS A 98 5.14 -2.05 -3.47
N THR A 99 6.45 -1.81 -3.41
CA THR A 99 7.07 -0.80 -4.26
C THR A 99 6.89 -1.21 -5.71
N TYR A 100 5.89 -0.65 -6.39
CA TYR A 100 5.78 -0.76 -7.83
C TYR A 100 6.73 0.28 -8.42
N TYR A 101 7.95 -0.16 -8.71
CA TYR A 101 8.87 0.65 -9.47
C TYR A 101 8.47 0.69 -10.94
N PHE A 102 8.42 1.92 -11.44
CA PHE A 102 8.40 2.35 -12.83
C PHE A 102 7.20 1.92 -13.66
N ASP A 103 6.40 2.91 -14.06
CA ASP A 103 5.39 2.76 -15.11
C ASP A 103 5.60 3.81 -16.20
N GLU A 104 6.76 3.73 -16.87
CA GLU A 104 7.20 4.63 -17.95
C GLU A 104 6.18 4.78 -19.09
N LYS A 105 5.22 3.84 -19.20
CA LYS A 105 4.24 3.75 -20.29
C LYS A 105 2.78 3.60 -19.80
N GLU A 106 2.49 3.87 -18.53
CA GLU A 106 1.17 3.64 -17.89
C GLU A 106 0.61 2.21 -18.02
N THR A 107 1.43 1.28 -18.49
CA THR A 107 1.03 -0.10 -18.80
C THR A 107 0.73 -0.87 -17.54
N ARG A 108 1.42 -0.57 -16.44
CA ARG A 108 1.30 -1.33 -15.19
C ARG A 108 0.06 -0.94 -14.40
N ILE A 109 -0.25 0.35 -14.32
CA ILE A 109 -1.52 0.84 -13.76
C ILE A 109 -2.68 0.29 -14.59
N ASN A 110 -2.60 0.42 -15.91
CA ASN A 110 -3.62 -0.14 -16.80
C ASN A 110 -3.79 -1.65 -16.63
N ASN A 111 -2.70 -2.40 -16.48
CA ASN A 111 -2.76 -3.85 -16.24
C ASN A 111 -3.40 -4.19 -14.89
N ILE A 112 -3.15 -3.39 -13.84
CA ILE A 112 -3.81 -3.58 -12.54
C ILE A 112 -5.31 -3.30 -12.67
N LEU A 113 -5.69 -2.18 -13.31
CA LEU A 113 -7.09 -1.77 -13.44
C LEU A 113 -7.89 -2.68 -14.38
N LYS A 114 -7.25 -3.30 -15.38
CA LYS A 114 -7.88 -4.20 -16.35
C LYS A 114 -7.81 -5.69 -15.97
N SER A 115 -7.14 -6.04 -14.88
CA SER A 115 -7.02 -7.44 -14.46
C SER A 115 -8.36 -7.95 -13.91
N GLU A 116 -8.81 -9.10 -14.41
CA GLU A 116 -10.09 -9.73 -14.04
C GLU A 116 -10.20 -10.07 -12.54
N ASN A 117 -9.06 -10.19 -11.86
CA ASN A 117 -8.99 -10.51 -10.42
C ASN A 117 -8.89 -9.26 -9.53
N VAL A 118 -9.17 -8.08 -10.09
CA VAL A 118 -9.03 -6.80 -9.42
C VAL A 118 -10.38 -6.10 -9.33
N LYS A 119 -10.78 -5.76 -8.11
CA LYS A 119 -11.95 -4.94 -7.83
C LYS A 119 -11.50 -3.57 -7.37
N ILE A 120 -11.92 -2.51 -8.08
CA ILE A 120 -11.68 -1.13 -7.64
C ILE A 120 -12.60 -0.84 -6.45
N LEU A 121 -12.02 -0.41 -5.34
CA LEU A 121 -12.74 -0.07 -4.10
C LEU A 121 -12.88 1.44 -3.92
N TYR A 122 -11.95 2.21 -4.49
CA TYR A 122 -11.92 3.67 -4.41
C TYR A 122 -11.09 4.21 -5.57
N LEU A 123 -11.55 5.33 -6.13
CA LEU A 123 -10.82 6.15 -7.09
C LEU A 123 -11.02 7.60 -6.69
N LYS A 124 -9.92 8.34 -6.55
CA LYS A 124 -9.95 9.77 -6.25
C LYS A 124 -10.34 10.54 -7.51
N GLY A 125 -11.41 11.33 -7.40
CA GLY A 125 -11.88 12.26 -8.44
C GLY A 125 -11.18 13.60 -8.40
#